data_AF-A0A7V3RQA9-F1
#
_entry.id   AF-A0A7V3RQA9-F1
#
_cell.length_a   1.000
_cell.length_b   1.000
_cell.length_c   1.000
_cell.angle_alpha   90.00
_cell.angle_beta   90.00
_cell.angle_gamma   90.00
#
_symmetry.space_group_name_H-M   'P 1'
#
loop_
_entity.id
_entity.type
_entity.pdbx_description
1 polymer ?
#
loop_
_entity_poly.entity_id
_entity_poly.type
_entity_poly.pdbx_seq_one_letter_code
_entity_poly.pdbx_strand_id
1 'polypeptide(L)' 'MADPLITLTTDFGTGSPYVAAVKGVILALNPEVRLVDLSHDIPAQDLRQAAFFLATTLPYYP' A
#
# COMPACT_ATOMS: atom_id res chain seq x y z
N MET A 1 5.60 14.57 -17.13
CA MET A 1 4.70 13.43 -16.86
C MET A 1 4.72 13.21 -15.36
N ALA A 2 3.57 12.94 -14.73
CA ALA A 2 3.56 12.68 -13.28
C ALA A 2 4.25 11.34 -13.03
N ASP A 3 5.18 11.29 -12.06
CA ASP A 3 5.82 10.03 -11.66
C ASP A 3 4.73 9.10 -11.09
N PRO A 4 4.50 7.92 -11.69
CA PRO A 4 3.42 7.04 -11.26
C PRO A 4 3.70 6.56 -9.83
N LEU A 5 2.77 6.84 -8.91
CA LEU A 5 2.85 6.50 -7.49
C LEU A 5 1.69 5.57 -7.11
N ILE A 6 2.01 4.49 -6.39
CA ILE A 6 1.02 3.65 -5.70
C ILE A 6 1.38 3.64 -4.22
N THR A 7 0.44 4.06 -3.38
CA THR A 7 0.48 3.83 -1.94
C THR A 7 -0.27 2.53 -1.60
N LEU A 8 0.33 1.62 -0.83
CA LEU A 8 -0.24 0.30 -0.54
C LEU A 8 -0.61 0.16 0.95
N THR A 9 -1.87 -0.15 1.22
CA THR A 9 -2.37 -0.48 2.57
C THR A 9 -3.06 -1.84 2.54
N THR A 10 -2.73 -2.74 3.47
CA THR A 10 -3.37 -4.06 3.61
C THR A 10 -3.52 -4.47 5.08
N ASP A 11 -4.29 -5.53 5.34
CA ASP A 11 -4.43 -6.21 6.63
C ASP A 11 -3.73 -7.59 6.67
N PHE A 12 -2.75 -7.79 5.79
CA PHE A 12 -2.09 -9.08 5.58
C PHE A 12 -1.03 -9.42 6.64
N GLY A 13 -0.58 -8.42 7.40
CA GLY A 13 0.55 -8.49 8.31
C GLY A 13 1.89 -8.22 7.64
N THR A 14 2.79 -7.55 8.37
CA THR A 14 4.19 -7.37 7.98
C THR A 14 4.90 -8.72 7.85
N GLY A 15 5.66 -8.89 6.77
CA GLY A 15 6.32 -10.16 6.43
C GLY A 15 5.43 -11.19 5.72
N SER A 16 4.17 -10.85 5.44
CA SER A 16 3.26 -11.72 4.70
C SER A 16 3.72 -11.97 3.26
N PRO A 17 3.68 -13.22 2.77
CA PRO A 17 4.01 -13.53 1.38
C PRO A 17 3.04 -12.87 0.39
N TYR A 18 1.82 -12.55 0.82
CA TYR A 18 0.84 -11.87 -0.02
C TYR A 18 1.26 -10.43 -0.36
N VAL A 19 1.88 -9.73 0.58
CA VAL A 19 2.44 -8.39 0.32
C VAL A 19 3.53 -8.50 -0.75
N ALA A 20 4.45 -9.46 -0.62
CA ALA A 20 5.51 -9.68 -1.61
C ALA A 20 4.94 -10.01 -2.99
N ALA A 21 3.92 -10.88 -3.08
CA ALA A 21 3.28 -11.25 -4.33
C ALA A 21 2.60 -10.05 -5.02
N VAL A 22 1.83 -9.25 -4.27
CA VAL A 22 1.16 -8.04 -4.79
C VAL A 22 2.18 -7.06 -5.35
N LYS A 23 3.25 -6.78 -4.60
CA LYS A 23 4.33 -5.89 -5.06
C LYS A 23 5.01 -6.42 -6.30
N GLY A 24 5.29 -7.72 -6.36
CA GLY A 24 5.91 -8.36 -7.51
C GLY A 24 5.06 -8.22 -8.78
N VAL A 25 3.74 -8.43 -8.68
CA VAL A 25 2.83 -8.26 -9.82
C VAL A 25 2.74 -6.79 -10.26
N ILE A 26 2.64 -5.85 -9.31
CA ILE A 26 2.62 -4.41 -9.61
C ILE A 26 3.87 -4.00 -10.39
N LEU A 27 5.05 -4.38 -9.90
CA LEU A 27 6.34 -4.01 -10.51
C LEU A 27 6.59 -4.76 -11.83
N ALA A 28 6.03 -5.96 -12.01
CA ALA A 28 6.09 -6.65 -13.30
C ALA A 28 5.28 -5.93 -14.39
N LEU A 29 4.15 -5.31 -14.02
CA LEU A 29 3.29 -4.57 -14.95
C LEU A 29 3.79 -3.15 -15.22
N ASN A 30 4.31 -2.47 -14.20
CA ASN A 30 4.93 -1.16 -14.32
C ASN A 30 6.21 -1.09 -13.50
N PRO A 31 7.38 -1.41 -14.09
CA PRO A 31 8.66 -1.38 -13.38
C PRO A 31 9.07 0.01 -12.87
N GLU A 32 8.53 1.07 -13.47
CA GLU A 32 8.87 2.47 -13.15
C GLU A 32 7.94 3.07 -12.06
N VAL A 33 6.96 2.31 -11.56
CA VAL A 33 6.06 2.81 -10.51
C VAL A 33 6.78 2.92 -9.18
N ARG A 34 6.65 4.09 -8.54
CA ARG A 34 7.06 4.23 -7.15
C ARG A 34 6.00 3.60 -6.25
N LEU A 35 6.42 2.59 -5.49
CA LEU A 35 5.54 1.86 -4.57
C LEU A 35 5.91 2.22 -3.13
N VAL A 36 4.95 2.73 -2.36
CA VAL A 36 5.15 3.11 -0.96
C VAL A 36 4.14 2.39 -0.09
N ASP A 37 4.61 1.66 0.91
CA ASP A 37 3.73 1.05 1.89
C ASP A 37 3.29 2.10 2.92
N LEU A 38 2.00 2.12 3.16
CA LEU A 38 1.40 2.89 4.23
C LEU A 38 1.32 2.03 5.49
N SER A 39 0.69 0.86 5.40
CA SER A 39 0.65 -0.15 6.45
C SER A 39 0.24 -1.50 5.88
N HIS A 40 0.82 -2.58 6.38
CA HIS A 40 0.31 -3.94 6.17
C HIS A 40 -0.29 -4.56 7.43
N ASP A 41 -0.27 -3.81 8.54
CA ASP A 41 -0.67 -4.26 9.88
C ASP A 41 -2.01 -3.65 10.30
N ILE A 42 -2.86 -3.26 9.34
CA ILE A 42 -4.27 -3.00 9.66
C ILE A 42 -4.83 -4.30 10.26
N PRO A 43 -5.54 -4.27 11.40
CA PRO A 43 -6.19 -5.45 11.93
C PRO A 43 -7.15 -6.03 10.89
N ALA A 44 -7.18 -7.36 10.83
CA ALA A 44 -7.98 -8.09 9.87
C ALA A 44 -9.41 -7.53 9.80
N GLN A 45 -9.82 -7.07 8.63
CA GLN A 45 -11.16 -6.56 8.31
C GLN A 45 -11.57 -5.26 9.06
N ASP A 46 -10.65 -4.55 9.73
CA ASP A 46 -10.97 -3.28 10.40
C ASP A 46 -10.98 -2.10 9.41
N LEU A 47 -12.14 -1.87 8.80
CA LEU A 47 -12.36 -0.77 7.86
C LEU A 47 -12.21 0.61 8.49
N ARG A 48 -12.49 0.77 9.79
CA ARG A 48 -12.41 2.07 10.46
C ARG A 48 -10.96 2.49 10.64
N GLN A 49 -10.12 1.55 11.06
CA GLN A 49 -8.70 1.81 11.18
C GLN A 49 -8.04 2.06 9.82
N ALA A 50 -8.40 1.29 8.79
CA ALA A 50 -7.95 1.55 7.42
C ALA A 50 -8.32 2.97 6.95
N ALA A 51 -9.58 3.36 7.14
CA ALA A 51 -10.06 4.69 6.75
C ALA A 51 -9.32 5.82 7.49
N PHE A 52 -9.11 5.67 8.80
CA PHE A 52 -8.34 6.62 9.60
C PHE A 52 -6.89 6.73 9.10
N PHE A 53 -6.24 5.59 8.84
CA PHE A 53 -4.87 5.56 8.33
C PHE A 53 -4.76 6.30 6.99
N LEU A 54 -5.65 6.01 6.04
CA LEU A 54 -5.66 6.67 4.74
C LEU A 54 -5.93 8.17 4.85
N ALA A 55 -6.95 8.57 5.63
CA ALA A 55 -7.31 9.97 5.81
C ALA A 55 -6.20 10.82 6.44
N THR A 56 -5.38 10.21 7.31
CA THR A 56 -4.29 10.91 8.01
C THR A 56 -2.96 10.86 7.26
N THR A 57 -2.77 9.93 6.33
CA THR A 57 -1.47 9.76 5.63
C THR A 57 -1.47 10.23 4.18
N LEU A 58 -2.56 10.03 3.43
CA LEU A 58 -2.62 10.42 2.02
C LEU A 58 -2.35 11.91 1.75
N PRO A 59 -2.74 12.88 2.61
CA PRO A 59 -2.41 14.29 2.40
C PRO A 59 -0.91 14.64 2.32
N TYR A 60 -0.01 13.73 2.73
CA TYR A 60 1.44 13.92 2.66
C TYR A 60 2.06 13.38 1.36
N TYR A 61 1.28 12.73 0.51
CA TYR A 61 1.74 12.22 -0.78
C TYR A 61 1.32 13.16 -1.92
N PRO A 62 2.13 13.29 -2.98
CA PRO A 62 1.87 14.18 -4.10
C PRO A 62 0.68 13.76 -4.97
#